data_AF-A0A292QSV5-F1
#
_entry.id   AF-A0A292QSV5-F1
#
_cell.length_a   1.000
_cell.length_b   1.000
_cell.length_c   1.000
_cell.angle_alpha   90.00
_cell.angle_beta   90.00
_cell.angle_gamma   90.00
#
_symmetry.space_group_name_H-M   'P 1'
#
loop_
_entity.id
_entity.type
_entity.pdbx_description
1 polymer ?
#
loop_
_entity_poly.entity_id
_entity_poly.type
_entity_poly.pdbx_seq_one_letter_code
_entity_poly.pdbx_strand_id
1 'polypeptide(L)'
;MGVFKSENYPANDKKVIFALWHHDQLCLDGIPNRDKLNILISKSIDGEIIARVVERMGFKTVRGSQNRWWKDKGGKEATFELILRLNNGENIAVTVDGPSGPLHQVKME
;
A
#
# COMPACT_ATOMS: atom_id res chain seq x y z
N MET A 1 -23.08 3.75 -5.09
CA MET A 1 -21.76 4.42 -5.20
C MET A 1 -21.09 3.83 -6.42
N GLY A 2 -20.74 4.63 -7.43
CA GLY A 2 -20.07 4.11 -8.62
C GLY A 2 -18.66 3.63 -8.23
N VAL A 3 -18.34 2.37 -8.51
CA VAL A 3 -16.99 1.84 -8.29
C VAL A 3 -16.18 2.23 -9.51
N PHE A 4 -15.05 2.92 -9.32
CA PHE A 4 -14.10 3.14 -10.41
C PHE A 4 -13.66 1.78 -10.97
N LYS A 5 -13.63 1.60 -12.29
CA LYS A 5 -13.20 0.33 -12.87
C LYS A 5 -11.75 0.45 -13.31
N SER A 6 -10.89 -0.46 -12.83
CA SER A 6 -9.53 -0.57 -13.37
C SER A 6 -9.58 -1.12 -14.80
N GLU A 7 -9.07 -0.36 -15.77
CA GLU A 7 -9.05 -0.76 -17.18
C GLU A 7 -7.90 -1.72 -17.51
N ASN A 8 -6.75 -1.56 -16.86
CA ASN A 8 -5.53 -2.35 -17.10
C ASN A 8 -5.19 -3.29 -15.93
N TYR A 9 -6.20 -3.82 -15.25
CA TYR A 9 -5.96 -4.79 -14.18
C TYR A 9 -5.36 -6.08 -14.77
N PRO A 10 -4.23 -6.58 -14.23
CA PRO A 10 -3.59 -7.78 -14.74
C PRO A 10 -4.50 -9.01 -14.58
N ALA A 11 -4.27 -10.04 -15.41
CA ALA A 11 -5.03 -11.28 -15.37
C ALA A 11 -5.01 -11.93 -13.97
N ASN A 12 -6.10 -12.64 -13.63
CA ASN A 12 -6.40 -13.15 -12.29
C ASN A 12 -5.35 -14.11 -11.67
N ASP A 13 -4.41 -14.61 -12.46
CA ASP A 13 -3.37 -15.56 -12.05
C ASP A 13 -2.05 -14.90 -11.63
N LYS A 14 -1.93 -13.57 -11.79
CA LYS A 14 -0.69 -12.84 -11.49
C LYS A 14 -0.69 -12.18 -10.12
N LYS A 15 0.42 -12.31 -9.41
CA LYS A 15 0.75 -11.56 -8.18
C LYS A 15 1.15 -10.14 -8.58
N VAL A 16 0.54 -9.13 -7.96
CA VAL A 16 0.71 -7.73 -8.37
C VAL A 16 1.30 -6.90 -7.24
N ILE A 17 2.28 -6.07 -7.62
CA ILE A 17 2.79 -4.98 -6.80
C ILE A 17 2.26 -3.68 -7.41
N PHE A 18 1.34 -3.02 -6.71
CA PHE A 18 0.89 -1.68 -7.06
C PHE A 18 1.90 -0.67 -6.51
N ALA A 19 2.61 0.00 -7.41
CA ALA A 19 3.44 1.14 -7.09
C ALA A 19 2.65 2.41 -7.43
N LEU A 20 2.42 3.26 -6.43
CA LEU A 20 1.62 4.48 -6.58
C LEU A 20 2.34 5.71 -6.03
N TRP A 21 2.00 6.87 -6.56
CA TRP A 21 2.33 8.14 -5.94
C TRP A 21 1.46 8.34 -4.70
N HIS A 22 1.98 9.07 -3.71
CA HIS A 22 1.26 9.31 -2.46
C HIS A 22 -0.04 10.11 -2.69
N HIS A 23 -0.07 10.97 -3.72
CA HIS A 23 -1.27 11.73 -4.10
C HIS A 23 -2.37 10.86 -4.72
N ASP A 24 -1.99 9.75 -5.37
CA ASP A 24 -2.90 8.91 -6.16
C ASP A 24 -3.47 7.72 -5.37
N GLN A 25 -3.43 7.79 -4.04
CA GLN A 25 -3.89 6.70 -3.17
C GLN A 25 -5.35 6.32 -3.38
N LEU A 26 -6.21 7.27 -3.78
CA LEU A 26 -7.61 7.01 -4.09
C LEU A 26 -7.83 6.11 -5.31
N CYS A 27 -6.82 6.00 -6.21
CA CYS A 27 -6.90 5.11 -7.37
C CYS A 27 -7.05 3.63 -6.97
N LEU A 28 -6.71 3.26 -5.73
CA LEU A 28 -6.91 1.90 -5.22
C LEU A 28 -8.39 1.53 -5.06
N ASP A 29 -9.33 2.48 -4.98
CA ASP A 29 -10.76 2.19 -4.85
C ASP A 29 -11.28 1.33 -6.02
N GLY A 30 -10.72 1.49 -7.22
CA GLY A 30 -11.14 0.72 -8.39
C GLY A 30 -10.57 -0.69 -8.53
N ILE A 31 -9.81 -1.15 -7.52
CA ILE A 31 -9.16 -2.46 -7.55
C ILE A 31 -10.14 -3.57 -7.16
N PRO A 32 -10.30 -4.62 -8.00
CA PRO A 32 -11.09 -5.81 -7.63
C PRO A 32 -10.38 -6.63 -6.54
N ASN A 33 -11.13 -7.53 -5.89
CA ASN A 33 -10.60 -8.43 -4.84
C ASN A 33 -9.85 -7.68 -3.73
N ARG A 34 -10.49 -6.63 -3.17
CA ARG A 34 -9.91 -5.76 -2.14
C ARG A 34 -9.39 -6.54 -0.94
N ASP A 35 -10.08 -7.63 -0.58
CA ASP A 35 -9.73 -8.56 0.50
C ASP A 35 -8.40 -9.31 0.28
N LYS A 36 -7.84 -9.24 -0.93
CA LYS A 36 -6.54 -9.80 -1.31
C LYS A 36 -5.47 -8.73 -1.55
N LEU A 37 -5.74 -7.45 -1.33
CA LEU A 37 -4.76 -6.37 -1.48
C LEU A 37 -4.30 -5.86 -0.11
N ASN A 38 -2.99 -5.90 0.13
CA ASN A 38 -2.36 -5.40 1.35
C ASN A 38 -1.68 -4.05 1.10
N ILE A 39 -2.14 -3.02 1.79
CA ILE A 39 -1.63 -1.65 1.64
C ILE A 39 -0.60 -1.36 2.74
N LEU A 40 0.60 -0.91 2.37
CA LEU A 40 1.61 -0.46 3.32
C LEU A 40 1.21 0.90 3.93
N ILE A 41 1.03 0.95 5.25
CA ILE A 41 0.63 2.16 5.97
C ILE A 41 1.51 2.38 7.20
N SER A 42 1.91 3.63 7.45
CA SER A 42 2.79 3.94 8.57
C SER A 42 2.15 3.67 9.95
N LYS A 43 3.00 3.54 10.98
CA LYS A 43 2.60 3.43 12.40
C LYS A 43 2.33 4.80 13.06
N SER A 44 2.07 5.86 12.29
CA SER A 44 1.68 7.17 12.85
C SER A 44 0.20 7.20 13.26
N ILE A 45 -0.20 8.24 13.98
CA ILE A 45 -1.61 8.50 14.33
C ILE A 45 -2.45 8.68 13.06
N ASP A 46 -1.98 9.49 12.11
CA ASP A 46 -2.66 9.67 10.83
C ASP A 46 -2.75 8.35 10.04
N GLY A 47 -1.68 7.55 10.07
CA GLY A 47 -1.65 6.22 9.46
C GLY A 47 -2.67 5.26 10.09
N GLU A 48 -2.95 5.38 11.39
CA GLU A 48 -3.99 4.59 12.05
C GLU A 48 -5.39 4.95 11.57
N ILE A 49 -5.67 6.24 11.37
CA ILE A 49 -6.95 6.71 10.82
C ILE A 49 -7.12 6.14 9.40
N ILE A 50 -6.09 6.25 8.55
CA ILE A 50 -6.12 5.74 7.18
C ILE A 50 -6.30 4.22 7.18
N ALA A 51 -5.56 3.48 8.02
CA ALA A 51 -5.67 2.02 8.12
C ALA A 51 -7.10 1.57 8.41
N ARG A 52 -7.75 2.17 9.41
CA ARG A 52 -9.14 1.84 9.76
C ARG A 52 -10.12 2.14 8.63
N VAL A 53 -9.90 3.22 7.89
CA VAL A 53 -10.76 3.58 6.75
C VAL A 53 -10.61 2.55 5.65
N VAL A 54 -9.38 2.21 5.24
CA VAL A 54 -9.17 1.26 4.14
C VAL A 54 -9.58 -0.17 4.51
N GLU A 55 -9.44 -0.56 5.77
CA GLU A 55 -9.95 -1.85 6.28
C GLU A 55 -11.48 -1.93 6.18
N ARG A 56 -12.17 -0.84 6.52
CA ARG A 56 -13.63 -0.74 6.31
C ARG A 56 -14.03 -0.72 4.83
N MET A 57 -13.14 -0.26 3.95
CA MET A 57 -13.33 -0.34 2.49
C MET A 57 -13.07 -1.75 1.92
N GLY A 58 -12.64 -2.70 2.76
CA GLY A 58 -12.43 -4.11 2.41
C GLY A 58 -10.98 -4.48 2.10
N PHE A 59 -10.02 -3.56 2.27
CA PHE A 59 -8.60 -3.83 2.05
C PHE A 59 -7.94 -4.45 3.30
N LYS A 60 -6.76 -5.06 3.11
CA LYS A 60 -5.86 -5.43 4.20
C LYS A 60 -4.75 -4.39 4.35
N THR A 61 -4.13 -4.33 5.52
CA THR A 61 -3.02 -3.39 5.79
C THR A 61 -1.79 -4.13 6.31
N VAL A 62 -0.61 -3.62 5.95
CA VAL A 62 0.68 -3.99 6.56
C VAL A 62 1.27 -2.73 7.15
N ARG A 63 1.74 -2.79 8.39
CA ARG A 63 2.09 -1.58 9.17
C ARG A 63 3.59 -1.39 9.29
N GLY A 64 4.10 -0.32 8.69
CA GLY A 64 5.51 0.09 8.80
C GLY A 64 5.84 1.28 7.91
N SER A 65 7.05 1.82 8.06
CA SER A 65 7.57 2.89 7.20
C SER A 65 9.09 2.96 7.31
N GLN A 66 9.72 3.72 6.42
CA GLN A 66 11.16 3.98 6.50
C GLN A 66 11.59 4.47 7.89
N ASN A 67 12.67 3.88 8.38
CA ASN A 67 13.25 4.23 9.67
C ASN A 67 13.80 5.66 9.62
N ARG A 68 13.78 6.34 10.77
CA ARG A 68 14.52 7.59 10.95
C ARG A 68 15.76 7.28 11.78
N TRP A 69 16.81 8.09 11.66
CA TRP A 69 18.08 7.81 12.35
C TRP A 69 17.93 7.61 13.87
N TRP A 70 16.91 8.21 14.49
CA TRP A 70 16.61 8.12 15.93
C TRP A 70 15.47 7.16 16.29
N LYS A 71 14.81 6.53 15.31
CA LYS A 71 13.61 5.73 15.58
C LYS A 71 13.37 4.68 14.50
N ASP A 72 13.34 3.43 14.96
CA ASP A 72 12.80 2.32 14.19
C ASP A 72 11.28 2.47 14.03
N LYS A 73 10.81 2.39 12.79
CA LYS A 73 9.40 2.48 12.42
C LYS A 73 8.86 1.16 11.86
N GLY A 74 9.61 0.07 11.98
CA GLY A 74 9.21 -1.26 11.56
C GLY A 74 9.23 -1.43 10.04
N GLY A 75 10.08 -0.69 9.33
CA GLY A 75 10.15 -0.75 7.86
C GLY A 75 10.59 -2.11 7.36
N LYS A 76 11.57 -2.74 8.03
CA LYS A 76 12.10 -4.06 7.64
C LYS A 76 11.04 -5.15 7.81
N GLU A 77 10.39 -5.18 8.97
CA GLU A 77 9.36 -6.14 9.33
C GLU A 77 8.17 -6.02 8.37
N ALA A 78 7.75 -4.79 8.05
CA ALA A 78 6.69 -4.55 7.08
C ALA A 78 7.08 -5.03 5.67
N THR A 79 8.30 -4.80 5.22
CA THR A 79 8.78 -5.31 3.92
C THR A 79 8.77 -6.85 3.89
N PHE A 80 9.23 -7.51 4.95
CA PHE A 80 9.15 -8.97 5.04
C PHE A 80 7.71 -9.46 5.02
N GLU A 81 6.80 -8.80 5.74
CA GLU A 81 5.38 -9.17 5.72
C GLU A 81 4.78 -9.03 4.31
N LEU A 82 5.04 -7.93 3.60
CA LEU A 82 4.59 -7.74 2.21
C LEU A 82 5.08 -8.86 1.28
N ILE A 83 6.36 -9.26 1.40
CA ILE A 83 6.92 -10.37 0.63
C ILE A 83 6.20 -11.69 0.96
N LEU A 84 5.91 -11.94 2.24
CA LEU A 84 5.15 -13.13 2.66
C LEU A 84 3.73 -13.13 2.07
N ARG A 85 3.02 -11.98 2.07
CA ARG A 85 1.70 -11.85 1.46
C ARG A 85 1.73 -12.13 -0.05
N LEU A 86 2.70 -11.56 -0.77
CA LEU A 86 2.93 -11.85 -2.20
C LEU A 86 3.17 -13.34 -2.44
N ASN A 87 4.02 -13.97 -1.63
CA ASN A 87 4.32 -15.40 -1.76
C ASN A 87 3.09 -16.28 -1.55
N ASN A 88 2.17 -15.87 -0.68
CA ASN A 88 0.89 -16.53 -0.41
C ASN A 88 -0.19 -16.24 -1.46
N GLY A 89 0.13 -15.54 -2.55
CA GLY A 89 -0.80 -15.27 -3.65
C GLY A 89 -1.71 -14.06 -3.42
N GLU A 90 -1.39 -13.20 -2.45
CA GLU A 90 -2.04 -11.90 -2.27
C GLU A 90 -1.31 -10.80 -3.06
N ASN A 91 -1.96 -9.66 -3.26
CA ASN A 91 -1.38 -8.47 -3.88
C ASN A 91 -0.91 -7.48 -2.82
N ILE A 92 -0.01 -6.57 -3.20
CA ILE A 92 0.46 -5.49 -2.32
C ILE A 92 0.41 -4.12 -2.99
N ALA A 93 0.29 -3.06 -2.18
CA ALA A 93 0.37 -1.67 -2.64
C ALA A 93 1.37 -0.87 -1.78
N VAL A 94 2.25 -0.13 -2.44
CA VAL A 94 3.29 0.71 -1.81
C VAL A 94 3.35 2.08 -2.48
N THR A 95 3.55 3.13 -1.66
CA THR A 95 3.85 4.47 -2.18
C THR A 95 5.34 4.66 -2.38
N VAL A 96 5.78 5.09 -3.56
CA VAL A 96 7.21 5.14 -3.95
C VAL A 96 7.90 6.48 -3.69
N ASP A 97 7.14 7.54 -3.46
CA ASP A 97 7.59 8.92 -3.19
C ASP A 97 7.50 9.30 -1.69
N GLY A 98 6.54 8.71 -0.98
CA GLY A 98 6.27 8.99 0.44
C GLY A 98 5.51 10.31 0.66
N PRO A 99 5.07 10.60 1.90
CA PRO A 99 4.15 11.71 2.20
C PRO A 99 4.74 13.11 1.97
N SER A 100 6.07 13.21 1.89
CA SER A 100 6.79 14.48 1.68
C SER A 100 7.56 14.49 0.36
N GLY A 101 7.35 13.49 -0.51
CA GLY A 101 8.11 13.32 -1.73
C GLY A 101 7.99 14.51 -2.69
N PRO A 102 9.00 14.79 -3.52
CA PRO A 102 8.83 15.67 -4.66
C PRO A 102 7.78 15.06 -5.59
N LEU A 103 6.95 15.90 -6.22
CA LEU A 103 5.93 15.44 -7.15
C LEU A 103 6.56 14.53 -8.21
N HIS A 104 6.09 13.28 -8.28
CA HIS A 104 6.49 12.26 -9.25
C HIS A 104 7.99 11.89 -9.23
N GLN A 105 8.64 11.97 -8.08
CA GLN A 105 10.00 11.46 -7.91
C GLN A 105 10.00 10.30 -6.93
N VAL A 106 10.53 9.17 -7.39
CA VAL A 106 10.78 8.02 -6.51
C VAL A 106 11.80 8.46 -5.47
N LYS A 107 11.48 8.22 -4.20
CA LYS A 107 12.42 8.49 -3.13
C LYS A 107 13.53 7.45 -3.20
N MET A 108 14.71 7.88 -3.63
CA MET A 108 15.91 7.05 -3.53
C MET A 108 16.33 6.97 -2.07
N GLU A 109 16.58 5.76 -1.59
CA GLU A 109 17.04 5.48 -0.22
C GLU A 109 18.55 5.71 -0.06
#